data_AF-A0A2H0TZI0-F1
#
_entry.id   AF-A0A2H0TZI0-F1
#
_cell.length_a   1.000
_cell.length_b   1.000
_cell.length_c   1.000
_cell.angle_alpha   90.00
_cell.angle_beta   90.00
_cell.angle_gamma   90.00
#
_symmetry.space_group_name_H-M   'P 1'
#
loop_
_entity.id
_entity.type
_entity.pdbx_description
1 polymer ?
#
loop_
_entity_poly.entity_id
_entity_poly.type
_entity_poly.pdbx_seq_one_letter_code
_entity_poly.pdbx_strand_id
1 'polypeptide(L)'
;MPYLKFISNHDLITAVSKVIKVIEKAEHDAETNMYKNVIDPFSALFHGITKSISYKDWLKQEKARQTQKTMQNSIGDFQQDILGSISGWKNLGVGGGLDVINEKMKIIAEVKNKYNTTKGNHLVKLYDDIKNTLKNNRYEKYTGYYVEVISKGRKKYDKPFIPSEKGKRRPAKNKIRVIDGVSFYAMATGRKKALQELFDVLPQVIADKHKYKLNKKEAKEYHELFKMAFSTE
;
A
#
# COMPACT_ATOMS: atom_id res chain seq x y z
N MET A 1 -0.21 -1.12 27.84
CA MET A 1 -1.13 -1.92 27.02
C MET A 1 -0.61 -1.99 25.59
N PRO A 2 -0.90 -3.06 24.83
CA PRO A 2 -0.53 -3.12 23.42
C PRO A 2 -1.39 -2.14 22.59
N TYR A 3 -0.81 -1.53 21.56
CA TYR A 3 -1.51 -0.65 20.62
C TYR A 3 -2.52 -1.43 19.77
N LEU A 4 -2.14 -2.63 19.32
CA LEU A 4 -2.97 -3.52 18.51
C LEU A 4 -2.92 -4.93 19.09
N LYS A 5 -3.99 -5.70 18.87
CA LYS A 5 -4.11 -7.07 19.39
C LYS A 5 -3.47 -8.14 18.50
N PHE A 6 -3.02 -7.77 17.30
CA PHE A 6 -2.60 -8.72 16.25
C PHE A 6 -1.15 -8.56 15.79
N ILE A 7 -0.43 -7.55 16.27
CA ILE A 7 1.02 -7.36 16.08
C ILE A 7 1.65 -6.85 17.38
N SER A 8 2.97 -7.03 17.54
CA SER A 8 3.70 -6.50 18.69
C SER A 8 3.85 -4.97 18.60
N ASN A 9 4.00 -4.30 19.76
CA ASN A 9 4.30 -2.88 19.79
C ASN A 9 5.64 -2.57 19.10
N HIS A 10 6.64 -3.45 19.25
CA HIS A 10 7.95 -3.29 18.62
C HIS A 10 7.83 -3.25 17.10
N ASP A 11 7.08 -4.19 16.51
CA ASP A 11 6.95 -4.28 15.05
C ASP A 11 6.14 -3.11 14.48
N LEU A 12 5.06 -2.72 15.16
CA LEU A 12 4.28 -1.53 14.79
C LEU A 12 5.14 -0.27 14.81
N ILE A 13 5.86 -0.02 15.90
CA ILE A 13 6.74 1.16 16.05
C ILE A 13 7.84 1.15 14.99
N THR A 14 8.41 -0.03 14.71
CA THR A 14 9.47 -0.19 13.70
C THR A 14 8.94 0.15 12.31
N ALA A 15 7.77 -0.38 11.93
CA ALA A 15 7.14 -0.10 10.64
C ALA A 15 6.80 1.40 10.48
N VAL A 16 6.22 2.03 11.51
CA VAL A 16 5.93 3.48 11.52
C VAL A 16 7.22 4.30 11.42
N SER A 17 8.26 3.93 12.16
CA SER A 17 9.56 4.63 12.15
C SER A 17 10.22 4.58 10.79
N LYS A 18 10.12 3.47 10.05
CA LYS A 18 10.64 3.37 8.68
C LYS A 18 9.97 4.38 7.76
N VAL A 19 8.64 4.49 7.81
CA VAL A 19 7.89 5.46 7.00
C VAL A 19 8.33 6.89 7.31
N ILE A 20 8.37 7.26 8.58
CA ILE A 20 8.77 8.62 9.00
C ILE A 20 10.19 8.95 8.53
N LYS A 21 11.15 8.05 8.71
CA LYS A 21 12.54 8.25 8.26
C LYS A 21 12.62 8.44 6.74
N VAL A 22 11.83 7.69 5.97
CA VAL A 22 11.79 7.85 4.51
C VAL A 22 11.19 9.21 4.12
N ILE A 23 10.14 9.66 4.82
CA ILE A 23 9.55 10.99 4.60
C ILE A 23 10.58 12.09 4.89
N GLU A 24 11.18 12.09 6.08
CA GLU A 24 12.17 13.10 6.50
C GLU A 24 13.36 13.14 5.52
N LYS A 25 13.84 11.97 5.08
CA LYS A 25 14.91 11.90 4.08
C LYS A 25 14.47 12.42 2.71
N ALA A 26 13.26 12.07 2.26
CA ALA A 26 12.75 12.50 0.96
C ALA A 26 12.56 14.01 0.90
N GLU A 27 12.11 14.63 2.00
CA GLU A 27 12.02 16.09 2.12
C GLU A 27 13.40 16.75 2.00
N HIS A 28 14.41 16.23 2.73
CA HIS A 28 15.78 16.72 2.64
C HIS A 28 16.40 16.53 1.24
N ASP A 29 16.20 15.37 0.62
CA ASP A 29 16.71 15.05 -0.71
C ASP A 29 16.03 15.91 -1.80
N ALA A 30 14.75 16.25 -1.65
CA ALA A 30 14.05 17.13 -2.60
C ALA A 30 14.58 18.58 -2.53
N GLU A 31 15.14 19.00 -1.41
CA GLU A 31 15.79 20.30 -1.28
C GLU A 31 17.19 20.32 -1.90
N THR A 32 17.97 19.26 -1.67
CA THR A 32 19.40 19.20 -2.01
C THR A 32 19.70 18.56 -3.37
N ASN A 33 18.84 17.66 -3.85
CA ASN A 33 19.09 16.79 -5.00
C ASN A 33 17.92 16.74 -6.01
N MET A 34 17.16 17.84 -6.13
CA MET A 34 15.96 17.91 -6.96
C MET A 34 16.16 17.47 -8.43
N TYR A 35 17.33 17.77 -9.00
CA TYR A 35 17.66 17.48 -10.40
C TYR A 35 18.29 16.09 -10.61
N LYS A 36 18.35 15.24 -9.57
CA LYS A 36 18.83 13.86 -9.69
C LYS A 36 17.99 13.06 -10.69
N ASN A 37 16.69 13.32 -10.73
CA ASN A 37 15.81 12.84 -11.79
C ASN A 37 15.64 13.93 -12.84
N VAL A 38 15.68 13.55 -14.11
CA VAL A 38 15.44 14.48 -15.23
C VAL A 38 14.04 15.07 -15.09
N ILE A 39 13.98 16.40 -15.07
CA ILE A 39 12.73 17.15 -15.10
C ILE A 39 12.28 17.24 -16.56
N ASP A 40 10.98 17.04 -16.80
CA ASP A 40 10.37 17.29 -18.12
C ASP A 40 10.07 18.79 -18.29
N PRO A 41 10.83 19.51 -19.13
CA PRO A 41 10.62 20.94 -19.33
C PRO A 41 9.31 21.26 -20.05
N PHE A 42 8.76 20.34 -20.86
CA PHE A 42 7.48 20.54 -21.55
C PHE A 42 6.34 20.52 -20.55
N SER A 43 6.30 19.48 -19.70
CA SER A 43 5.32 19.41 -18.61
C SER A 43 5.42 20.62 -17.67
N ALA A 44 6.64 21.08 -17.38
CA ALA A 44 6.86 22.27 -16.57
C ALA A 44 6.26 23.54 -17.19
N LEU A 45 6.56 23.78 -18.47
CA LEU A 45 6.08 24.95 -19.21
C LEU A 45 4.54 24.95 -19.34
N PHE A 46 3.96 23.84 -19.80
CA PHE A 46 2.51 23.73 -19.95
C PHE A 46 1.79 23.89 -18.62
N HIS A 47 2.27 23.26 -17.55
CA HIS A 47 1.65 23.40 -16.23
C HIS A 47 1.75 24.82 -15.68
N GLY A 48 2.93 25.44 -15.80
CA GLY A 48 3.18 26.82 -15.36
C GLY A 48 2.23 27.83 -16.03
N ILE A 49 2.15 27.80 -17.36
CA ILE A 49 1.30 28.71 -18.14
C ILE A 49 -0.19 28.47 -17.84
N THR A 50 -0.65 27.22 -17.90
CA THR A 50 -2.09 26.89 -17.74
C THR A 50 -2.62 27.10 -16.32
N LYS A 51 -1.74 27.09 -15.31
CA LYS A 51 -2.11 27.40 -13.92
C LYS A 51 -1.72 28.81 -13.47
N SER A 52 -1.11 29.60 -14.36
CA SER A 52 -0.61 30.95 -14.06
C SER A 52 0.28 30.98 -12.80
N ILE A 53 1.14 29.97 -12.63
CA ILE A 53 2.07 29.89 -11.49
C ILE A 53 3.49 30.26 -11.90
N SER A 54 4.23 30.87 -10.98
CA SER A 54 5.63 31.21 -11.20
C SER A 54 6.50 29.94 -11.35
N TYR A 55 7.64 30.05 -12.04
CA TYR A 55 8.62 28.96 -12.10
C TYR A 55 9.04 28.49 -10.70
N LYS A 56 9.22 29.42 -9.76
CA LYS A 56 9.59 29.13 -8.37
C LYS A 56 8.51 28.32 -7.65
N ASP A 57 7.24 28.63 -7.84
CA ASP A 57 6.14 27.89 -7.21
C ASP A 57 5.91 26.54 -7.89
N TRP A 58 6.06 26.47 -9.21
CA TRP A 58 6.09 25.19 -9.92
C TRP A 58 7.20 24.29 -9.38
N LEU A 59 8.40 24.83 -9.16
CA LEU A 59 9.53 24.09 -8.60
C LEU A 59 9.21 23.52 -7.21
N LYS A 60 8.55 24.28 -6.34
CA LYS A 60 8.08 23.79 -5.03
C LYS A 60 7.08 22.64 -5.18
N GLN A 61 6.14 22.75 -6.11
CA GLN A 61 5.16 21.70 -6.37
C GLN A 61 5.82 20.43 -6.90
N GLU A 62 6.83 20.56 -7.77
CA GLU A 62 7.59 19.42 -8.29
C GLU A 62 8.41 18.74 -7.18
N LYS A 63 9.02 19.49 -6.26
CA LYS A 63 9.67 18.93 -5.06
C LYS A 63 8.67 18.14 -4.20
N ALA A 64 7.49 18.70 -3.95
CA ALA A 64 6.44 18.03 -3.20
C ALA A 64 5.98 16.74 -3.91
N ARG A 65 5.83 16.77 -5.25
CA ARG A 65 5.45 15.60 -6.06
C ARG A 65 6.48 14.48 -5.98
N GLN A 66 7.77 14.80 -6.06
CA GLN A 66 8.84 13.80 -5.93
C GLN A 66 8.85 13.17 -4.53
N THR A 67 8.74 14.00 -3.49
CA THR A 67 8.62 13.55 -2.10
C THR A 67 7.42 12.62 -1.96
N GLN A 68 6.24 13.03 -2.41
CA GLN A 68 5.01 12.26 -2.34
C GLN A 68 5.13 10.88 -3.02
N LYS A 69 5.83 10.78 -4.15
CA LYS A 69 6.08 9.50 -4.82
C LYS A 69 6.90 8.54 -3.94
N THR A 70 7.95 9.04 -3.29
CA THR A 70 8.76 8.27 -2.34
C THR A 70 7.95 7.85 -1.12
N MET A 71 7.13 8.75 -0.57
CA MET A 71 6.22 8.43 0.53
C MET A 71 5.25 7.30 0.15
N GLN A 72 4.61 7.39 -1.03
CA GLN A 72 3.66 6.38 -1.49
C GLN A 72 4.29 4.98 -1.59
N ASN A 73 5.54 4.88 -2.06
CA ASN A 73 6.27 3.61 -2.08
C ASN A 73 6.49 3.07 -0.66
N SER A 74 6.93 3.94 0.26
CA SER A 74 7.16 3.55 1.66
C SER A 74 5.87 3.12 2.38
N ILE A 75 4.72 3.68 2.03
CA ILE A 75 3.43 3.20 2.54
C ILE A 75 3.11 1.79 2.00
N GLY A 76 3.53 1.45 0.78
CA GLY A 76 3.46 0.08 0.27
C GLY A 76 4.25 -0.89 1.15
N ASP A 77 5.51 -0.56 1.41
CA ASP A 77 6.40 -1.36 2.27
C ASP A 77 5.83 -1.47 3.70
N PHE A 78 5.23 -0.40 4.22
CA PHE A 78 4.55 -0.40 5.52
C PHE A 78 3.42 -1.44 5.58
N GLN A 79 2.57 -1.52 4.54
CA GLN A 79 1.49 -2.52 4.51
C GLN A 79 2.05 -3.94 4.53
N GLN A 80 3.13 -4.18 3.79
CA GLN A 80 3.82 -5.47 3.74
C GLN A 80 4.46 -5.83 5.09
N ASP A 81 5.13 -4.86 5.74
CA ASP A 81 5.73 -5.03 7.07
C ASP A 81 4.65 -5.37 8.11
N ILE A 82 3.55 -4.61 8.14
CA ILE A 82 2.45 -4.86 9.09
C ILE A 82 1.86 -6.26 8.88
N LEU A 83 1.53 -6.63 7.65
CA LEU A 83 0.96 -7.94 7.34
C LEU A 83 1.94 -9.07 7.67
N GLY A 84 3.23 -8.88 7.36
CA GLY A 84 4.29 -9.85 7.65
C GLY A 84 4.60 -10.01 9.13
N SER A 85 4.24 -9.04 9.98
CA SER A 85 4.39 -9.10 11.44
C SER A 85 3.18 -9.69 12.16
N ILE A 86 2.10 -10.03 11.45
CA ILE A 86 0.95 -10.73 12.04
C ILE A 86 1.36 -12.18 12.35
N SER A 87 0.93 -12.70 13.50
CA SER A 87 1.19 -14.10 13.89
C SER A 87 0.81 -15.10 12.78
N GLY A 88 1.79 -15.90 12.34
CA GLY A 88 1.63 -16.91 11.29
C GLY A 88 1.86 -16.39 9.87
N TRP A 89 2.00 -15.07 9.69
CA TRP A 89 2.42 -14.45 8.43
C TRP A 89 3.92 -14.20 8.43
N LYS A 90 4.49 -14.08 7.23
CA LYS A 90 5.90 -13.73 7.00
C LYS A 90 5.99 -12.75 5.83
N ASN A 91 6.79 -11.71 6.00
CA ASN A 91 7.24 -10.84 4.91
C ASN A 91 8.29 -11.60 4.09
N LEU A 92 8.09 -11.72 2.77
CA LEU A 92 9.03 -12.39 1.86
C LEU A 92 10.09 -11.45 1.27
N GLY A 93 9.95 -10.14 1.50
CA GLY A 93 10.88 -9.12 1.07
C GLY A 93 10.95 -8.94 -0.46
N VAL A 94 11.84 -8.06 -0.88
CA VAL A 94 12.07 -7.77 -2.30
C VAL A 94 12.73 -8.98 -2.97
N GLY A 95 12.15 -9.48 -4.05
CA GLY A 95 12.67 -10.61 -4.83
C GLY A 95 12.21 -11.99 -4.37
N GLY A 96 11.45 -12.10 -3.28
CA GLY A 96 10.87 -13.36 -2.77
C GLY A 96 9.70 -13.94 -3.58
N GLY A 97 9.37 -13.33 -4.72
CA GLY A 97 8.24 -13.68 -5.58
C GLY A 97 7.04 -12.79 -5.33
N LEU A 98 6.34 -12.99 -4.21
CA LEU A 98 5.17 -12.22 -3.76
C LEU A 98 5.43 -11.64 -2.37
N ASP A 99 4.66 -10.65 -1.94
CA ASP A 99 4.97 -9.85 -0.76
C ASP A 99 4.87 -10.58 0.60
N VAL A 100 3.82 -11.37 0.83
CA VAL A 100 3.57 -12.04 2.13
C VAL A 100 3.05 -13.47 1.99
N ILE A 101 3.33 -14.31 2.99
CA ILE A 101 2.90 -15.72 3.02
C ILE A 101 2.38 -16.12 4.40
N ASN A 102 1.38 -17.00 4.43
CA ASN A 102 0.94 -17.72 5.62
C ASN A 102 0.86 -19.22 5.31
N GLU A 103 1.77 -20.01 5.88
CA GLU A 103 1.92 -21.43 5.56
C GLU A 103 0.77 -22.28 6.14
N LYS A 104 0.21 -21.87 7.28
CA LYS A 104 -0.92 -22.56 7.94
C LYS A 104 -2.22 -22.39 7.17
N MET A 105 -2.50 -21.16 6.74
CA MET A 105 -3.67 -20.82 5.92
C MET A 105 -3.48 -21.23 4.45
N LYS A 106 -2.25 -21.57 4.05
CA LYS A 106 -1.85 -21.83 2.66
C LYS A 106 -2.19 -20.64 1.77
N ILE A 107 -1.76 -19.45 2.19
CA ILE A 107 -2.00 -18.20 1.47
C ILE A 107 -0.65 -17.60 1.09
N ILE A 108 -0.57 -17.06 -0.13
CA ILE A 108 0.51 -16.18 -0.56
C ILE A 108 -0.11 -14.98 -1.28
N ALA A 109 0.43 -13.79 -1.09
CA ALA A 109 -0.21 -12.58 -1.59
C ALA A 109 0.78 -11.53 -2.06
N GLU A 110 0.43 -10.85 -3.15
CA GLU A 110 0.98 -9.55 -3.54
C GLU A 110 0.09 -8.46 -2.98
N VAL A 111 0.67 -7.45 -2.32
CA VAL A 111 -0.02 -6.35 -1.69
C VAL A 111 0.25 -5.06 -2.46
N LYS A 112 -0.82 -4.36 -2.84
CA LYS A 112 -0.72 -2.99 -3.35
C LYS A 112 -1.51 -2.06 -2.45
N ASN A 113 -0.88 -0.95 -2.07
CA ASN A 113 -1.50 0.05 -1.22
C ASN A 113 -2.78 0.64 -1.85
N LYS A 114 -2.83 0.77 -3.17
CA LYS A 114 -4.01 1.25 -3.90
C LYS A 114 -4.22 0.41 -5.16
N TYR A 115 -5.48 0.26 -5.55
CA TYR A 115 -5.87 -0.39 -6.80
C TYR A 115 -5.10 0.21 -7.99
N ASN A 116 -4.71 -0.64 -8.93
CA ASN A 116 -3.94 -0.20 -10.08
C ASN A 116 -4.85 0.49 -11.11
N THR A 117 -4.56 1.75 -11.44
CA THR A 117 -5.26 2.50 -12.51
C THR A 117 -4.63 2.32 -13.88
N THR A 118 -3.47 1.67 -13.96
CA THR A 118 -2.63 1.61 -15.18
C THR A 118 -3.01 0.46 -16.11
N LYS A 119 -2.42 0.45 -17.31
CA LYS A 119 -2.67 -0.48 -18.43
C LYS A 119 -2.77 -1.95 -17.97
N GLY A 120 -3.74 -2.69 -18.54
CA GLY A 120 -4.06 -4.08 -18.18
C GLY A 120 -2.88 -5.06 -18.16
N ASN A 121 -1.80 -4.75 -18.89
CA ASN A 121 -0.54 -5.51 -18.92
C ASN A 121 0.04 -5.77 -17.53
N HIS A 122 -0.02 -4.79 -16.61
CA HIS A 122 0.52 -4.97 -15.26
C HIS A 122 -0.30 -5.99 -14.45
N LEU A 123 -1.63 -5.94 -14.57
CA LEU A 123 -2.51 -6.88 -13.89
C LEU A 123 -2.38 -8.28 -14.48
N VAL A 124 -2.22 -8.39 -15.80
CA VAL A 124 -1.95 -9.66 -16.47
C VAL A 124 -0.62 -10.27 -16.02
N LYS A 125 0.45 -9.47 -15.96
CA LYS A 125 1.74 -9.90 -15.43
C LYS A 125 1.61 -10.41 -13.99
N LEU A 126 0.92 -9.65 -13.13
CA LEU A 126 0.67 -10.07 -11.75
C LEU A 126 -0.08 -11.40 -11.65
N TYR A 127 -1.10 -11.61 -12.48
CA TYR A 127 -1.79 -12.90 -12.54
C TYR A 127 -0.84 -14.03 -12.93
N ASP A 128 -0.01 -13.80 -13.94
CA ASP A 128 0.93 -14.80 -14.44
C ASP A 128 2.04 -15.09 -13.40
N ASP A 129 2.51 -14.08 -12.66
CA ASP A 129 3.46 -14.21 -11.55
C ASP A 129 2.87 -15.05 -10.41
N ILE A 130 1.64 -14.76 -9.97
CA ILE A 130 0.93 -15.58 -8.96
C ILE A 130 0.73 -17.01 -9.48
N LYS A 131 0.27 -17.17 -10.73
CA LYS A 131 0.07 -18.48 -11.35
C LYS A 131 1.35 -19.29 -11.39
N ASN A 132 2.49 -18.67 -11.70
CA ASN A 132 3.78 -19.35 -11.76
C ASN A 132 4.26 -19.74 -10.36
N THR A 133 4.07 -18.88 -9.36
CA THR A 133 4.35 -19.23 -7.96
C THR A 133 3.57 -20.46 -7.50
N LEU A 134 2.26 -20.53 -7.82
CA LEU A 134 1.40 -21.67 -7.45
C LEU A 134 1.70 -22.98 -8.20
N LYS A 135 2.50 -22.96 -9.28
CA LYS A 135 2.94 -24.18 -9.96
C LYS A 135 4.06 -24.91 -9.20
N ASN A 136 4.77 -24.22 -8.32
CA ASN A 136 5.78 -24.86 -7.48
C ASN A 136 5.09 -25.87 -6.56
N ASN A 137 5.59 -27.11 -6.49
CA ASN A 137 5.02 -28.18 -5.64
C ASN A 137 4.83 -27.74 -4.17
N ARG A 138 5.68 -26.84 -3.66
CA ARG A 138 5.56 -26.26 -2.33
C ARG A 138 4.25 -25.47 -2.13
N TYR A 139 3.76 -24.82 -3.19
CA TYR A 139 2.63 -23.89 -3.15
C TYR A 139 1.40 -24.38 -3.90
N GLU A 140 1.39 -25.63 -4.40
CA GLU A 140 0.28 -26.18 -5.18
C GLU A 140 -1.06 -26.10 -4.44
N LYS A 141 -1.04 -26.28 -3.12
CA LYS A 141 -2.23 -26.24 -2.25
C LYS A 141 -2.57 -24.83 -1.76
N TYR A 142 -1.86 -23.80 -2.21
CA TYR A 142 -2.05 -22.43 -1.76
C TYR A 142 -3.08 -21.69 -2.60
N THR A 143 -3.65 -20.64 -2.01
CA THR A 143 -4.40 -19.60 -2.71
C THR A 143 -3.51 -18.37 -2.84
N GLY A 144 -3.34 -17.90 -4.07
CA GLY A 144 -2.64 -16.68 -4.40
C GLY A 144 -3.59 -15.49 -4.44
N TYR A 145 -3.28 -14.43 -3.71
CA TYR A 145 -4.06 -13.20 -3.68
C TYR A 145 -3.32 -12.02 -4.31
N TYR A 146 -4.06 -11.23 -5.07
CA TYR A 146 -3.76 -9.83 -5.31
C TYR A 146 -4.59 -9.00 -4.32
N VAL A 147 -3.92 -8.30 -3.41
CA VAL A 147 -4.56 -7.45 -2.40
C VAL A 147 -4.52 -6.00 -2.83
N GLU A 148 -5.69 -5.37 -2.89
CA GLU A 148 -5.84 -3.93 -3.11
C GLU A 148 -6.25 -3.30 -1.80
N VAL A 149 -5.28 -2.76 -1.03
CA VAL A 149 -5.56 -2.20 0.31
C VAL A 149 -6.63 -1.12 0.17
N ILE A 150 -6.36 -0.06 -0.60
CA ILE A 150 -7.38 0.90 -1.05
C ILE A 150 -7.96 0.39 -2.38
N SER A 151 -9.13 -0.23 -2.31
CA SER A 151 -9.84 -0.82 -3.45
C SER A 151 -10.39 0.21 -4.45
N LYS A 152 -10.77 -0.26 -5.65
CA LYS A 152 -11.51 0.56 -6.62
C LYS A 152 -12.95 0.77 -6.13
N GLY A 153 -13.17 1.90 -5.47
CA GLY A 153 -14.41 2.20 -4.76
C GLY A 153 -14.43 1.58 -3.36
N ARG A 154 -15.55 1.72 -2.66
CA ARG A 154 -15.67 1.37 -1.22
C ARG A 154 -16.08 -0.08 -0.96
N LYS A 155 -16.58 -0.80 -1.97
CA LYS A 155 -17.20 -2.12 -1.77
C LYS A 155 -16.15 -3.16 -1.41
N LYS A 156 -16.45 -3.96 -0.37
CA LYS A 156 -15.71 -5.18 -0.05
C LYS A 156 -15.89 -6.21 -1.18
N TYR A 157 -14.83 -6.94 -1.51
CA TYR A 157 -14.88 -8.07 -2.43
C TYR A 157 -13.77 -9.06 -2.15
N ASP A 158 -14.08 -10.31 -2.48
CA ASP A 158 -13.10 -11.37 -2.66
C ASP A 158 -13.59 -12.25 -3.82
N LYS A 159 -12.92 -12.17 -4.96
CA LYS A 159 -13.39 -12.76 -6.22
C LYS A 159 -12.23 -13.32 -7.06
N PRO A 160 -12.50 -14.22 -8.03
CA PRO A 160 -11.48 -14.67 -8.96
C PRO A 160 -10.80 -13.49 -9.67
N PHE A 161 -9.46 -13.51 -9.72
CA PHE A 161 -8.70 -12.47 -10.40
C PHE A 161 -8.60 -12.82 -11.89
N ILE A 162 -9.32 -12.07 -12.73
CA ILE A 162 -9.44 -12.31 -14.17
C ILE A 162 -9.08 -11.05 -14.98
N PRO A 163 -7.82 -10.58 -14.89
CA PRO A 163 -7.42 -9.37 -15.61
C PRO A 163 -7.53 -9.55 -17.12
N SER A 164 -7.74 -8.44 -17.82
CA SER A 164 -7.86 -8.40 -19.28
C SER A 164 -6.82 -7.48 -19.89
N GLU A 165 -6.25 -7.92 -21.00
CA GLU A 165 -5.41 -7.11 -21.88
C GLU A 165 -5.95 -7.24 -23.32
N LYS A 166 -6.23 -6.10 -23.98
CA LYS A 166 -6.74 -6.04 -25.36
C LYS A 166 -7.94 -6.99 -25.60
N GLY A 167 -8.87 -7.06 -24.65
CA GLY A 167 -10.08 -7.89 -24.74
C GLY A 167 -9.89 -9.37 -24.36
N LYS A 168 -8.66 -9.86 -24.18
CA LYS A 168 -8.39 -11.24 -23.76
C LYS A 168 -8.31 -11.32 -22.25
N ARG A 169 -9.19 -12.11 -21.60
CA ARG A 169 -9.20 -12.34 -20.15
C ARG A 169 -8.34 -13.55 -19.78
N ARG A 170 -7.64 -13.47 -18.64
CA ARG A 170 -7.03 -14.65 -18.02
C ARG A 170 -8.14 -15.58 -17.46
N PRO A 171 -7.92 -16.91 -17.47
CA PRO A 171 -8.94 -17.85 -17.04
C PRO A 171 -9.25 -17.68 -15.55
N ALA A 172 -10.53 -17.82 -15.20
CA ALA A 172 -10.94 -17.88 -13.80
C ALA A 172 -10.33 -19.14 -13.17
N LYS A 173 -9.45 -18.94 -12.18
CA LYS A 173 -8.90 -20.01 -11.36
C LYS A 173 -9.31 -19.76 -9.92
N ASN A 174 -9.93 -20.75 -9.28
CA ASN A 174 -10.41 -20.60 -7.89
C ASN A 174 -9.30 -20.21 -6.91
N LYS A 175 -8.05 -20.62 -7.19
CA LYS A 175 -6.87 -20.35 -6.36
C LYS A 175 -6.16 -19.02 -6.65
N ILE A 176 -6.60 -18.22 -7.63
CA ILE A 176 -6.01 -16.90 -7.94
C ILE A 176 -7.10 -15.84 -7.78
N ARG A 177 -7.00 -15.02 -6.75
CA ARG A 177 -8.08 -14.16 -6.29
C ARG A 177 -7.62 -12.71 -6.14
N VAL A 178 -8.57 -11.79 -6.23
CA VAL A 178 -8.37 -10.37 -5.92
C VAL A 178 -9.30 -10.00 -4.78
N ILE A 179 -8.74 -9.33 -3.78
CA ILE A 179 -9.41 -9.05 -2.50
C ILE A 179 -9.13 -7.62 -2.04
N ASP A 180 -10.13 -6.98 -1.44
CA ASP A 180 -9.97 -5.64 -0.85
C ASP A 180 -9.20 -5.68 0.49
N GLY A 181 -8.62 -4.54 0.86
CA GLY A 181 -7.84 -4.41 2.09
C GLY A 181 -8.61 -4.74 3.37
N VAL A 182 -9.88 -4.34 3.49
CA VAL A 182 -10.66 -4.59 4.71
C VAL A 182 -10.87 -6.08 4.90
N SER A 183 -11.29 -6.77 3.83
CA SER A 183 -11.49 -8.23 3.85
C SER A 183 -10.18 -8.98 4.07
N PHE A 184 -9.08 -8.56 3.45
CA PHE A 184 -7.78 -9.23 3.62
C PHE A 184 -7.20 -9.04 5.02
N TYR A 185 -7.25 -7.83 5.59
CA TYR A 185 -6.81 -7.59 6.97
C TYR A 185 -7.67 -8.36 7.97
N ALA A 186 -8.99 -8.43 7.76
CA ALA A 186 -9.87 -9.24 8.60
C ALA A 186 -9.54 -10.72 8.53
N MET A 187 -9.24 -11.24 7.33
CA MET A 187 -8.80 -12.62 7.13
C MET A 187 -7.44 -12.89 7.80
N ALA A 188 -6.46 -12.01 7.60
CA ALA A 188 -5.10 -12.18 8.09
C ALA A 188 -5.01 -12.16 9.62
N THR A 189 -5.83 -11.31 10.26
CA THR A 189 -5.79 -11.08 11.72
C THR A 189 -6.87 -11.84 12.50
N GLY A 190 -7.91 -12.34 11.83
CA GLY A 190 -9.14 -12.82 12.46
C GLY A 190 -10.01 -11.71 13.06
N ARG A 191 -9.74 -10.43 12.76
CA ARG A 191 -10.44 -9.27 13.35
C ARG A 191 -11.13 -8.42 12.28
N LYS A 192 -12.46 -8.36 12.33
CA LYS A 192 -13.30 -7.65 11.34
C LYS A 192 -12.89 -6.19 11.08
N LYS A 193 -12.37 -5.48 12.09
CA LYS A 193 -11.99 -4.06 12.01
C LYS A 193 -10.49 -3.81 11.97
N ALA A 194 -9.65 -4.83 11.70
CA ALA A 194 -8.20 -4.72 11.81
C ALA A 194 -7.58 -3.54 11.04
N LEU A 195 -8.00 -3.28 9.80
CA LEU A 195 -7.46 -2.17 9.01
C LEU A 195 -7.84 -0.80 9.60
N GLN A 196 -9.05 -0.68 10.16
CA GLN A 196 -9.48 0.53 10.85
C GLN A 196 -8.74 0.69 12.19
N GLU A 197 -8.62 -0.38 12.98
CA GLU A 197 -7.86 -0.38 14.24
C GLU A 197 -6.41 0.06 14.00
N LEU A 198 -5.78 -0.43 12.92
CA LEU A 198 -4.45 0.01 12.49
C LEU A 198 -4.43 1.50 12.20
N PHE A 199 -5.36 2.02 11.39
CA PHE A 199 -5.39 3.44 11.04
C PHE A 199 -5.59 4.34 12.28
N ASP A 200 -6.53 3.96 13.16
CA ASP A 200 -6.92 4.74 14.33
C ASP A 200 -5.77 4.86 15.36
N VAL A 201 -4.85 3.88 15.41
CA VAL A 201 -3.73 3.92 16.36
C VAL A 201 -2.51 4.69 15.86
N LEU A 202 -2.39 4.94 14.54
CA LEU A 202 -1.22 5.62 13.97
C LEU A 202 -0.94 6.99 14.61
N PRO A 203 -1.92 7.90 14.81
CA PRO A 203 -1.65 9.20 15.42
C PRO A 203 -1.03 9.08 16.82
N GLN A 204 -1.51 8.11 17.61
CA GLN A 204 -1.01 7.86 18.96
C GLN A 204 0.43 7.34 18.94
N VAL A 205 0.72 6.33 18.11
CA VAL A 205 2.06 5.75 17.98
C VAL A 205 3.07 6.81 17.53
N ILE A 206 2.68 7.65 16.57
CA ILE A 206 3.52 8.74 16.06
C ILE A 206 3.80 9.76 17.18
N ALA A 207 2.78 10.17 17.93
CA ALA A 207 2.94 11.12 19.03
C ALA A 207 3.78 10.57 20.19
N ASP A 208 3.69 9.28 20.48
CA ASP A 208 4.41 8.63 21.58
C ASP A 208 5.88 8.35 21.28
N LYS A 209 6.27 8.27 19.99
CA LYS A 209 7.60 7.83 19.56
C LYS A 209 8.35 8.81 18.66
N HIS A 210 7.69 9.84 18.17
CA HIS A 210 8.26 10.85 17.28
C HIS A 210 7.83 12.26 17.68
N LYS A 211 8.47 13.27 17.08
CA LYS A 211 8.22 14.70 17.37
C LYS A 211 6.87 15.24 16.84
N TYR A 212 6.15 14.44 16.05
CA TYR A 212 4.95 14.87 15.34
C TYR A 212 3.70 14.65 16.18
N LYS A 213 2.76 15.60 16.12
CA LYS A 213 1.49 15.53 16.82
C LYS A 213 0.37 15.88 15.85
N LEU A 214 -0.75 15.18 15.98
CA LEU A 214 -1.97 15.45 15.24
C LEU A 214 -3.01 16.02 16.18
N ASN A 215 -3.57 17.18 15.86
CA ASN A 215 -4.60 17.75 16.72
C ASN A 215 -5.95 17.01 16.53
N LYS A 216 -6.85 17.12 17.50
CA LYS A 216 -8.13 16.39 17.49
C LYS A 216 -9.04 16.75 16.32
N LYS A 217 -8.96 17.98 15.79
CA LYS A 217 -9.77 18.41 14.65
C LYS A 217 -9.27 17.76 13.36
N GLU A 218 -7.97 17.84 13.11
CA GLU A 218 -7.32 17.19 11.96
C GLU A 218 -7.50 15.66 11.98
N ALA A 219 -7.41 15.05 13.16
CA ALA A 219 -7.67 13.61 13.31
C ALA A 219 -9.06 13.20 12.80
N LYS A 220 -10.09 14.04 12.99
CA LYS A 220 -11.42 13.79 12.43
C LYS A 220 -11.42 13.88 10.91
N GLU A 221 -10.74 14.88 10.34
CA GLU A 221 -10.67 15.07 8.88
C GLU A 221 -9.97 13.88 8.20
N TYR A 222 -8.88 13.37 8.77
CA TYR A 222 -8.24 12.14 8.27
C TYR A 222 -9.14 10.91 8.39
N HIS A 223 -9.93 10.82 9.46
CA HIS A 223 -10.87 9.73 9.62
C HIS A 223 -12.05 9.80 8.62
N GLU A 224 -12.47 11.00 8.21
CA GLU A 224 -13.42 11.16 7.10
C GLU A 224 -12.81 10.67 5.77
N LEU A 225 -11.54 10.97 5.49
CA LEU A 225 -10.85 10.39 4.32
C LEU A 225 -10.83 8.86 4.35
N PHE A 226 -10.62 8.26 5.53
CA PHE A 226 -10.69 6.80 5.70
C PHE A 226 -12.09 6.28 5.35
N LYS A 227 -13.16 6.89 5.87
CA LYS A 227 -14.55 6.49 5.56
C LYS A 227 -14.89 6.61 4.07
N MET A 228 -14.31 7.59 3.37
CA MET A 228 -14.49 7.74 1.91
C MET A 228 -13.78 6.64 1.12
N ALA A 229 -12.67 6.11 1.65
CA ALA A 229 -11.89 5.06 1.00
C ALA A 229 -12.42 3.64 1.27
N PHE A 230 -12.94 3.38 2.47
CA PHE A 230 -13.29 2.03 2.93
C PHE A 230 -14.78 1.88 3.27
N SER A 231 -15.34 0.68 3.07
CA SER A 231 -16.65 0.34 3.66
C SER A 231 -16.48 0.05 5.15
N THR A 232 -17.07 0.91 5.98
CA THR A 232 -17.10 0.76 7.44
C THR A 232 -18.27 -0.10 7.93
N GLU A 233 -19.18 -0.46 7.03
CA GLU A 233 -20.27 -1.43 7.20
C GLU A 233 -19.79 -2.83 6.80
#